data_AF-A0A4Q5HEM0-F1
#
_entry.id   AF-A0A4Q5HEM0-F1
#
_cell.length_a   1.000
_cell.length_b   1.000
_cell.length_c   1.000
_cell.angle_alpha   90.00
_cell.angle_beta   90.00
_cell.angle_gamma   90.00
#
_symmetry.space_group_name_H-M   'P 1'
#
loop_
_entity.id
_entity.type
_entity.pdbx_description
1 polymer ?
#
loop_
_entity_poly.entity_id
_entity_poly.type
_entity_poly.pdbx_seq_one_letter_code
_entity_poly.pdbx_strand_id
1 'polypeptide(L)'
;MKKLLVTALLTATVAGGTAQVKNQSHGYPIDPVPFTSVKVTDSFWGQRLNASREVTIPLAFSKCEATGRYTNFVNAAHPSDTIKVGGLAFDDTDVYKTIEGASYLLQTYPDKKLAKYIDSV
;
A
#
# COMPACT_ATOMS: atom_id res chain seq x y z
N MET A 1 -49.29 43.23 -2.24
CA MET A 1 -48.12 42.95 -1.36
C MET A 1 -47.80 41.47 -1.19
N LYS A 2 -48.77 40.53 -1.20
CA LYS A 2 -48.47 39.08 -1.08
C LYS A 2 -47.94 38.40 -2.36
N LYS A 3 -48.26 38.92 -3.56
CA LYS A 3 -47.78 38.34 -4.84
C LYS A 3 -46.32 38.66 -5.18
N LEU A 4 -45.77 39.77 -4.65
CA LEU A 4 -44.38 40.17 -4.85
C LEU A 4 -43.39 39.38 -3.98
N LEU A 5 -43.86 38.81 -2.86
CA LEU A 5 -43.04 37.98 -1.96
C LEU A 5 -42.84 36.55 -2.48
N VAL A 6 -43.77 36.03 -3.29
CA VAL A 6 -43.67 34.66 -3.83
C VAL A 6 -42.65 34.59 -4.98
N THR A 7 -42.47 35.66 -5.75
CA THR A 7 -41.53 35.69 -6.89
C THR A 7 -40.08 35.80 -6.44
N ALA A 8 -39.81 36.39 -5.26
CA ALA A 8 -38.46 36.48 -4.70
C ALA A 8 -37.96 35.16 -4.09
N LEU A 9 -38.86 34.24 -3.72
CA LEU A 9 -38.47 32.95 -3.14
C LEU A 9 -38.13 31.88 -4.19
N LEU A 10 -38.58 32.07 -5.44
CA LEU A 10 -38.32 31.13 -6.54
C LEU A 10 -36.99 31.37 -7.29
N THR A 11 -36.32 32.50 -7.04
CA THR A 11 -35.07 32.87 -7.73
C THR A 11 -33.81 32.52 -6.96
N ALA A 12 -33.93 32.03 -5.72
CA ALA A 12 -32.79 31.61 -4.91
C ALA A 12 -32.30 30.17 -5.17
N THR A 13 -32.98 29.39 -6.02
CA THR A 13 -32.66 27.96 -6.25
C THR A 13 -31.74 27.67 -7.44
N VAL A 14 -31.26 28.69 -8.16
CA VAL A 14 -30.43 28.48 -9.38
C VAL A 14 -28.98 28.99 -9.23
N ALA A 15 -28.56 29.34 -8.01
CA ALA A 15 -27.17 29.70 -7.75
C ALA A 15 -26.31 28.45 -7.52
N GLY A 16 -25.71 27.95 -8.59
CA GLY A 16 -24.36 27.38 -8.52
C GLY A 16 -24.23 25.98 -7.92
N GLY A 17 -24.95 25.01 -8.46
CA GLY A 17 -24.47 23.64 -8.45
C GLY A 17 -23.30 23.49 -9.41
N THR A 18 -22.14 24.12 -9.14
CA THR A 18 -20.90 23.63 -9.74
C THR A 18 -20.72 22.23 -9.15
N ALA A 19 -21.07 21.21 -9.91
CA ALA A 19 -20.58 19.87 -9.64
C ALA A 19 -19.04 20.04 -9.58
N GLN A 20 -18.50 20.03 -8.37
CA GLN A 20 -17.06 19.98 -8.20
C GLN A 20 -16.64 18.73 -8.94
N VAL A 21 -16.02 18.91 -10.10
CA VAL A 21 -15.21 17.85 -10.68
C VAL A 21 -14.18 17.57 -9.60
N LYS A 22 -14.36 16.47 -8.86
CA LYS A 22 -13.31 15.97 -7.98
C LYS A 22 -12.12 15.79 -8.92
N ASN A 23 -11.12 16.66 -8.80
CA ASN A 23 -9.83 16.43 -9.42
C ASN A 23 -9.33 15.12 -8.83
N GLN A 24 -9.52 14.03 -9.59
CA GLN A 24 -9.02 12.72 -9.22
C GLN A 24 -7.51 12.86 -9.10
N SER A 25 -6.95 12.50 -7.94
CA SER A 25 -5.53 12.76 -7.65
C SER A 25 -4.59 12.03 -8.61
N HIS A 26 -5.10 11.00 -9.31
CA HIS A 26 -4.35 10.15 -10.25
C HIS A 26 -4.67 10.43 -11.73
N GLY A 27 -5.62 11.31 -12.08
CA GLY A 27 -5.88 11.71 -13.47
C GLY A 27 -6.48 10.66 -14.43
N TYR A 28 -6.91 9.50 -13.92
CA TYR A 28 -7.60 8.46 -14.71
C TYR A 28 -9.12 8.65 -14.65
N PRO A 29 -9.88 8.36 -15.72
CA PRO A 29 -11.32 8.62 -15.78
C PRO A 29 -12.18 7.67 -14.92
N ILE A 30 -11.57 6.66 -14.27
CA ILE A 30 -12.24 5.69 -13.41
C ILE A 30 -11.42 5.57 -12.11
N ASP A 31 -12.11 5.65 -10.97
CA ASP A 31 -11.50 5.49 -9.65
C ASP A 31 -11.33 4.01 -9.27
N PRO A 32 -10.17 3.61 -8.74
CA PRO A 32 -10.00 2.30 -8.13
C PRO A 32 -10.84 2.16 -6.84
N VAL A 33 -11.40 0.98 -6.61
CA VAL A 33 -11.83 0.57 -5.27
C VAL A 33 -10.61 0.02 -4.54
N PRO A 34 -10.12 0.67 -3.47
CA PRO A 34 -8.90 0.21 -2.80
C PRO A 34 -9.15 -1.12 -2.09
N PHE A 35 -8.11 -1.96 -2.00
CA PHE A 35 -8.23 -3.30 -1.39
C PHE A 35 -8.71 -3.25 0.07
N THR A 36 -8.43 -2.15 0.81
CA THR A 36 -8.92 -1.93 2.18
C THR A 36 -10.44 -1.77 2.27
N SER A 37 -11.12 -1.49 1.15
CA SER A 37 -12.59 -1.40 1.08
C SER A 37 -13.27 -2.74 0.76
N VAL A 38 -12.50 -3.82 0.54
CA VAL A 38 -13.04 -5.13 0.17
C VAL A 38 -12.56 -6.20 1.14
N LYS A 39 -13.50 -6.85 1.82
CA LYS A 39 -13.21 -8.05 2.62
C LYS A 39 -13.52 -9.30 1.81
N VAL A 40 -12.49 -10.06 1.45
CA VAL A 40 -12.64 -11.35 0.78
C VAL A 40 -13.15 -12.39 1.79
N THR A 41 -14.27 -13.05 1.48
CA THR A 41 -14.93 -14.02 2.38
C THR A 41 -15.12 -15.40 1.75
N ASP A 42 -14.65 -15.61 0.52
CA ASP A 42 -14.74 -16.91 -0.14
C ASP A 42 -13.61 -17.86 0.33
N SER A 43 -13.73 -19.14 -0.02
CA SER A 43 -12.72 -20.13 0.31
C SER A 43 -11.54 -20.12 -0.65
N PHE A 44 -11.72 -19.75 -1.91
CA PHE A 44 -10.68 -19.87 -2.93
C PHE A 44 -9.63 -18.76 -2.81
N TRP A 45 -10.04 -17.49 -2.70
CA TRP A 45 -9.10 -16.39 -2.51
C TRP A 45 -8.72 -16.20 -1.04
N GLY A 46 -9.66 -16.44 -0.11
CA GLY A 46 -9.39 -16.40 1.32
C GLY A 46 -8.19 -17.27 1.74
N GLN A 47 -8.10 -18.52 1.25
CA GLN A 47 -6.96 -19.38 1.56
C GLN A 47 -5.62 -18.86 1.00
N ARG A 48 -5.62 -18.16 -0.15
CA ARG A 48 -4.40 -17.63 -0.77
C ARG A 48 -3.87 -16.43 0.00
N LEU A 49 -4.76 -15.55 0.47
CA LEU A 49 -4.41 -14.42 1.34
C LEU A 49 -3.86 -14.92 2.68
N ASN A 50 -4.47 -15.94 3.28
CA ASN A 50 -3.96 -16.56 4.50
C ASN A 50 -2.58 -17.19 4.30
N ALA A 51 -2.38 -17.96 3.22
CA ALA A 51 -1.08 -18.54 2.91
C ALA A 51 0.00 -17.48 2.68
N SER A 52 -0.35 -16.37 2.01
CA SER A 52 0.55 -15.24 1.82
C SER A 52 1.02 -14.66 3.16
N ARG A 53 0.07 -14.44 4.09
CA ARG A 53 0.34 -13.92 5.43
C ARG A 53 1.20 -14.86 6.27
N GLU A 54 0.78 -16.12 6.35
CA GLU A 54 1.27 -17.06 7.37
C GLU A 54 2.54 -17.78 6.93
N VAL A 55 2.79 -17.85 5.62
CA VAL A 55 3.91 -18.60 5.06
C VAL A 55 4.76 -17.72 4.16
N THR A 56 4.20 -17.13 3.11
CA THR A 56 4.99 -16.49 2.05
C THR A 56 5.77 -15.27 2.54
N ILE A 57 5.12 -14.33 3.23
CA ILE A 57 5.79 -13.11 3.73
C ILE A 57 6.87 -13.46 4.77
N PRO A 58 6.60 -14.29 5.81
CA PRO A 58 7.65 -14.74 6.72
C PRO A 58 8.82 -15.46 6.03
N LEU A 59 8.51 -16.32 5.05
CA LEU A 59 9.53 -17.04 4.28
C LEU A 59 10.39 -16.08 3.45
N ALA A 60 9.79 -15.10 2.79
CA ALA A 60 10.51 -14.14 1.97
C ALA A 60 11.49 -13.30 2.81
N PHE A 61 11.07 -12.81 3.98
CA PHE A 61 11.98 -12.14 4.92
C PHE A 61 13.09 -13.07 5.42
N SER A 62 12.75 -14.30 5.80
CA SER A 62 13.75 -15.30 6.21
C SER A 62 14.75 -15.60 5.10
N LYS A 63 14.32 -15.63 3.83
CA LYS A 63 15.23 -15.79 2.70
C LYS A 63 16.08 -14.56 2.45
N CYS A 64 15.54 -13.35 2.62
CA CYS A 64 16.33 -12.13 2.53
C CYS A 64 17.51 -12.15 3.52
N GLU A 65 17.28 -12.60 4.74
CA GLU A 65 18.33 -12.80 5.73
C GLU A 65 19.30 -13.92 5.30
N ALA A 66 18.77 -15.11 5.01
CA ALA A 66 19.57 -16.31 4.75
C ALA A 66 20.44 -16.23 3.49
N THR A 67 20.04 -15.43 2.49
CA THR A 67 20.80 -15.25 1.24
C THR A 67 21.59 -13.95 1.20
N GLY A 68 21.70 -13.25 2.33
CA GLY A 68 22.58 -12.09 2.49
C GLY A 68 22.05 -10.77 1.92
N ARG A 69 20.75 -10.65 1.64
CA ARG A 69 20.16 -9.38 1.19
C ARG A 69 20.38 -8.28 2.21
N TYR A 70 20.16 -8.56 3.50
CA TYR A 70 20.41 -7.59 4.57
C TYR A 70 21.92 -7.29 4.72
N THR A 71 22.77 -8.29 4.53
CA THR A 71 24.23 -8.12 4.54
C THR A 71 24.70 -7.14 3.47
N ASN A 72 24.06 -7.08 2.31
CA ASN A 72 24.39 -6.10 1.28
C ASN A 72 24.27 -4.66 1.80
N PHE A 73 23.19 -4.34 2.53
CA PHE A 73 23.01 -3.02 3.14
C PHE A 73 24.02 -2.75 4.25
N VAL A 74 24.33 -3.74 5.09
CA VAL A 74 25.36 -3.62 6.13
C VAL A 74 26.74 -3.33 5.51
N ASN A 75 27.09 -4.03 4.43
CA ASN A 75 28.32 -3.82 3.67
C ASN A 75 28.36 -2.44 3.01
N ALA A 76 27.23 -1.98 2.44
CA ALA A 76 27.13 -0.65 1.84
C ALA A 76 27.29 0.48 2.88
N ALA A 77 26.81 0.27 4.11
CA ALA A 77 27.01 1.21 5.21
C ALA A 77 28.46 1.22 5.75
N HIS A 78 29.24 0.17 5.48
CA HIS A 78 30.65 0.04 5.89
C HIS A 78 31.54 -0.35 4.70
N PRO A 79 31.74 0.56 3.72
CA PRO A 79 32.49 0.23 2.50
C PRO A 79 33.92 -0.24 2.81
N SER A 80 34.37 -1.28 2.09
CA SER A 80 35.73 -1.82 2.19
C SER A 80 36.13 -2.49 0.89
N ASP A 81 37.38 -2.30 0.48
CA ASP A 81 37.99 -2.97 -0.70
C ASP A 81 38.07 -4.49 -0.54
N THR A 82 37.91 -5.01 0.67
CA THR A 82 37.90 -6.47 0.94
C THR A 82 36.55 -7.12 0.68
N ILE A 83 35.47 -6.34 0.48
CA ILE A 83 34.13 -6.87 0.23
C ILE A 83 34.05 -7.36 -1.22
N LYS A 84 33.81 -8.67 -1.38
CA LYS A 84 33.53 -9.26 -2.69
C LYS A 84 32.04 -9.11 -2.99
N VAL A 85 31.71 -8.20 -3.91
CA VAL A 85 30.34 -8.07 -4.43
C VAL A 85 29.97 -9.34 -5.19
N GLY A 86 28.88 -9.98 -4.79
CA GLY A 86 28.30 -11.15 -5.42
C GLY A 86 26.79 -11.01 -5.57
N GLY A 87 26.11 -12.09 -5.94
CA GLY A 87 24.67 -12.04 -6.19
C GLY A 87 24.32 -11.27 -7.46
N LEU A 88 23.10 -10.74 -7.52
CA LEU A 88 22.59 -9.97 -8.64
C LEU A 88 22.50 -8.50 -8.26
N ALA A 89 22.75 -7.60 -9.22
CA ALA A 89 22.73 -6.14 -8.99
C ALA A 89 21.36 -5.62 -8.50
N PHE A 90 20.30 -6.41 -8.63
CA PHE A 90 18.94 -6.09 -8.21
C PHE A 90 18.49 -6.90 -6.98
N ASP A 91 19.40 -7.60 -6.29
CA ASP A 91 19.07 -8.42 -5.12
C ASP A 91 18.42 -7.60 -4.00
N ASP A 92 18.77 -6.32 -3.88
CA ASP A 92 18.16 -5.40 -2.91
C ASP A 92 16.64 -5.26 -3.11
N THR A 93 16.15 -5.45 -4.34
CA THR A 93 14.72 -5.37 -4.65
C THR A 93 13.90 -6.44 -3.95
N ASP A 94 14.49 -7.57 -3.56
CA ASP A 94 13.78 -8.63 -2.85
C ASP A 94 13.29 -8.12 -1.48
N VAL A 95 14.11 -7.29 -0.80
CA VAL A 95 13.72 -6.65 0.46
C VAL A 95 12.59 -5.66 0.22
N TYR A 96 12.73 -4.79 -0.80
CA TYR A 96 11.73 -3.76 -1.11
C TYR A 96 10.35 -4.35 -1.41
N LYS A 97 10.29 -5.36 -2.29
CA LYS A 97 9.03 -6.03 -2.68
C LYS A 97 8.41 -6.79 -1.51
N THR A 98 9.23 -7.35 -0.62
CA THR A 98 8.71 -8.06 0.57
C THR A 98 8.11 -7.09 1.58
N ILE A 99 8.78 -5.95 1.82
CA ILE A 99 8.24 -4.86 2.66
C ILE A 99 6.95 -4.31 2.06
N GLU A 100 6.88 -4.13 0.73
CA GLU A 100 5.66 -3.70 0.04
C GLU A 100 4.48 -4.66 0.33
N GLY A 101 4.67 -5.96 0.11
CA GLY A 101 3.65 -6.97 0.39
C GLY A 101 3.23 -7.01 1.86
N ALA A 102 4.19 -6.93 2.78
CA ALA A 102 3.92 -6.88 4.22
C ALA A 102 3.18 -5.59 4.62
N SER A 103 3.45 -4.47 3.96
CA SER A 103 2.79 -3.19 4.21
C SER A 103 1.33 -3.19 3.75
N TYR A 104 1.00 -3.85 2.64
CA TYR A 104 -0.40 -4.09 2.27
C TYR A 104 -1.10 -4.99 3.30
N LEU A 105 -0.40 -6.02 3.77
CA LEU A 105 -0.95 -6.92 4.78
C LEU A 105 -1.33 -6.19 6.07
N LEU A 106 -0.48 -5.30 6.58
CA LEU A 106 -0.73 -4.54 7.81
C LEU A 106 -2.00 -3.67 7.74
N GLN A 107 -2.46 -3.28 6.55
CA GLN A 107 -3.69 -2.51 6.37
C GLN A 107 -4.97 -3.35 6.47
N THR A 108 -4.89 -4.66 6.17
CA THR A 108 -6.03 -5.58 6.28
C THR A 108 -5.97 -6.48 7.51
N TYR A 109 -4.77 -6.69 8.04
CA TYR A 109 -4.50 -7.52 9.21
C TYR A 109 -3.35 -6.91 10.05
N PRO A 110 -3.66 -5.99 10.98
CA PRO A 110 -2.65 -5.36 11.81
C PRO A 110 -1.87 -6.37 12.65
N ASP A 111 -0.54 -6.32 12.58
CA ASP A 111 0.37 -7.15 13.36
C ASP A 111 1.53 -6.28 13.87
N LYS A 112 1.55 -6.01 15.19
CA LYS A 112 2.58 -5.17 15.82
C LYS A 112 3.98 -5.80 15.75
N LYS A 113 4.09 -7.12 15.73
CA LYS A 113 5.37 -7.81 15.65
C LYS A 113 5.94 -7.67 14.24
N LEU A 114 5.11 -7.86 13.22
CA LEU A 114 5.50 -7.65 11.83
C LEU A 114 5.89 -6.20 11.57
N ALA A 115 5.09 -5.23 12.05
CA ALA A 115 5.41 -3.81 11.90
C ALA A 115 6.77 -3.46 12.51
N LYS A 116 7.02 -3.89 13.76
CA LYS A 116 8.31 -3.68 14.43
C LYS A 116 9.46 -4.39 13.72
N TYR A 117 9.22 -5.56 13.14
CA TYR A 117 10.24 -6.25 12.35
C TYR A 117 10.60 -5.45 11.09
N ILE A 118 9.62 -4.93 10.36
CA ILE A 118 9.85 -4.08 9.19
C ILE A 118 10.63 -2.82 9.58
N ASP A 119 10.32 -2.17 10.71
CA ASP A 119 11.07 -0.99 11.19
C ASP A 119 12.57 -1.29 11.45
N SER A 120 12.93 -2.56 11.65
CA SER A 120 14.31 -3.00 11.91
C SER A 120 15.05 -3.52 10.68
N VAL A 121 14.34 -3.81 9.59
CA VAL A 121 14.90 -4.23 8.31
C VAL A 121 15.39 -3.01 7.56
#